data_AF-A0A2N1E3G0-F1
#
_entry.id   AF-A0A2N1E3G0-F1
#
_cell.length_a   1.000
_cell.length_b   1.000
_cell.length_c   1.000
_cell.angle_alpha   90.00
_cell.angle_beta   90.00
_cell.angle_gamma   90.00
#
_symmetry.space_group_name_H-M   'P 1'
#
loop_
_entity.id
_entity.type
_entity.pdbx_description
1 polymer ?
#
loop_
_entity_poly.entity_id
_entity_poly.type
_entity_poly.pdbx_seq_one_letter_code
_entity_poly.pdbx_strand_id
1 'polypeptide(L)' 'MGMTDDDDTVYCDIQMPLAQGREFLKLVNTLRESKAYPTLDRVFERMQDELSTSIDIIENPPSWGPWRQ' A
#
# COMPACT_ATOMS: atom_id res chain seq x y z
N MET A 1 21.88 10.72 -14.18
CA MET A 1 21.52 10.51 -12.77
C MET A 1 20.94 9.10 -12.71
N GLY A 2 21.66 8.15 -12.10
CA GLY A 2 21.33 6.73 -12.22
C GLY A 2 20.04 6.35 -11.46
N MET A 3 19.11 5.71 -12.15
CA MET A 3 18.07 4.90 -11.52
C MET A 3 18.42 3.44 -11.76
N THR A 4 19.20 2.86 -10.86
CA THR A 4 19.21 1.41 -10.69
C THR A 4 17.97 1.08 -9.86
N ASP A 5 16.80 1.03 -10.51
CA ASP A 5 15.66 0.28 -9.98
C ASP A 5 15.91 -1.22 -10.24
N ASP A 6 16.99 -1.75 -9.65
CA ASP A 6 17.22 -3.19 -9.47
C ASP A 6 16.41 -3.68 -8.25
N ASP A 7 15.17 -3.22 -8.12
CA ASP A 7 14.25 -3.77 -7.14
C ASP A 7 13.39 -4.77 -7.89
N ASP A 8 13.52 -6.06 -7.57
CA ASP A 8 12.70 -7.18 -8.08
C ASP A 8 11.24 -7.07 -7.59
N THR A 9 10.69 -5.86 -7.64
CA THR A 9 9.39 -5.48 -7.14
C THR A 9 8.34 -5.85 -8.17
N VAL A 10 7.55 -6.84 -7.81
CA VAL A 10 6.37 -7.21 -8.59
C VAL A 10 5.22 -6.29 -8.20
N TYR A 11 4.76 -5.49 -9.16
CA TYR A 11 3.53 -4.70 -9.01
C TYR A 11 2.31 -5.56 -9.36
N CYS A 12 1.31 -5.55 -8.48
CA CYS A 12 0.02 -6.17 -8.74
C CYS A 12 -1.11 -5.23 -8.32
N ASP A 13 -2.09 -5.09 -9.20
CA ASP A 13 -3.31 -4.35 -8.88
C ASP A 13 -4.29 -5.29 -8.20
N ILE A 14 -4.67 -4.97 -6.97
CA ILE A 14 -5.65 -5.74 -6.20
C ILE A 14 -6.87 -4.86 -5.98
N GLN A 15 -8.03 -5.33 -6.45
CA GLN A 15 -9.31 -4.69 -6.14
C GLN A 15 -9.97 -5.41 -4.97
N MET A 16 -10.45 -4.64 -4.01
CA MET A 16 -11.18 -5.17 -2.86
C MET A 16 -12.19 -4.14 -2.34
N PRO A 17 -13.27 -4.57 -1.65
CA PRO A 17 -14.16 -3.68 -0.92
C PRO A 17 -13.41 -2.85 0.13
N LEU A 18 -13.84 -1.60 0.35
CA LEU A 18 -13.23 -0.66 1.29
C LEU A 18 -13.07 -1.24 2.71
N ALA A 19 -14.09 -1.96 3.21
CA ALA A 19 -14.02 -2.61 4.52
C ALA A 19 -12.88 -3.63 4.60
N GLN A 20 -12.71 -4.44 3.55
CA GLN A 20 -11.61 -5.41 3.45
C GLN A 20 -10.25 -4.69 3.33
N GLY A 21 -10.19 -3.59 2.59
CA GLY A 21 -8.99 -2.75 2.51
C GLY A 21 -8.51 -2.27 3.88
N ARG A 22 -9.43 -1.83 4.75
CA ARG A 22 -9.10 -1.41 6.12
C ARG A 22 -8.58 -2.56 6.98
N GLU A 23 -9.25 -3.71 6.90
CA GLU A 23 -8.82 -4.91 7.62
C GLU A 23 -7.43 -5.35 7.17
N PHE A 24 -7.17 -5.28 5.87
CA PHE A 24 -5.89 -5.64 5.30
C PHE A 24 -4.79 -4.66 5.73
N LEU A 25 -5.04 -3.36 5.66
CA LEU A 25 -4.09 -2.34 6.17
C LEU A 25 -3.77 -2.57 7.66
N LYS A 26 -4.79 -2.88 8.47
CA LYS A 26 -4.58 -3.20 9.90
C LYS A 26 -3.70 -4.43 10.09
N LEU A 27 -3.90 -5.47 9.29
CA LEU A 27 -3.06 -6.68 9.31
C LEU A 27 -1.61 -6.34 8.94
N VAL A 28 -1.39 -5.60 7.85
CA VAL A 28 -0.04 -5.19 7.42
C VAL A 28 0.66 -4.36 8.49
N ASN A 29 -0.05 -3.41 9.12
CA ASN A 29 0.47 -2.65 10.27
C ASN A 29 0.91 -3.55 11.41
N THR A 30 0.06 -4.49 11.80
CA THR A 30 0.36 -5.45 12.87
C THR A 30 1.59 -6.30 12.53
N LEU A 31 1.70 -6.78 11.28
CA LEU A 31 2.83 -7.57 10.81
C LEU A 31 4.14 -6.77 10.80
N ARG A 32 4.13 -5.52 10.31
CA ARG A 32 5.30 -4.64 10.31
C ARG A 32 5.75 -4.31 11.74
N GLU A 33 4.81 -3.91 12.60
CA GLU A 33 5.08 -3.54 14.00
C GLU A 33 5.63 -4.71 14.82
N SER A 34 5.25 -5.95 14.48
CA SER A 34 5.77 -7.15 15.15
C SER A 34 7.28 -7.33 14.99
N LYS A 35 7.90 -6.74 13.95
CA LYS A 35 9.31 -6.93 13.56
C LYS A 35 9.74 -8.40 13.40
N ALA A 36 8.78 -9.33 13.31
CA ALA A 36 9.05 -10.76 13.21
C ALA A 36 9.59 -11.17 11.83
N TYR A 37 9.40 -10.32 10.82
CA TYR A 37 9.75 -10.62 9.42
C TYR A 37 10.63 -9.49 8.81
N PRO A 38 11.89 -9.35 9.24
CA PRO A 38 12.76 -8.26 8.78
C PRO A 38 13.02 -8.28 7.26
N THR A 39 12.99 -9.44 6.62
CA THR A 39 13.13 -9.57 5.16
C THR A 39 11.92 -9.02 4.38
N LEU A 40 10.78 -8.84 5.06
CA LEU A 40 9.53 -8.33 4.47
C LEU A 40 9.26 -6.88 4.84
N ASP A 41 10.13 -6.21 5.60
CA ASP A 41 9.86 -4.85 6.10
C ASP A 41 9.59 -3.85 4.95
N ARG A 42 10.41 -3.88 3.90
CA ARG A 42 10.22 -3.06 2.68
C ARG A 42 8.93 -3.41 1.92
N VAL A 43 8.49 -4.67 1.97
CA VAL A 43 7.23 -5.10 1.36
C VAL A 43 6.06 -4.54 2.16
N PHE A 44 6.08 -4.67 3.49
CA PHE A 44 5.03 -4.13 4.35
C PHE A 44 4.96 -2.60 4.29
N GLU A 45 6.09 -1.91 4.25
CA GLU A 45 6.16 -0.46 4.06
C GLU A 45 5.39 -0.03 2.80
N ARG A 46 5.71 -0.63 1.66
CA ARG A 46 5.02 -0.31 0.40
C ARG A 46 3.55 -0.65 0.42
N MET A 47 3.19 -1.80 0.99
CA MET A 47 1.78 -2.18 1.13
C MET A 47 1.03 -1.16 2.00
N GLN A 48 1.64 -0.63 3.06
CA GLN A 48 1.02 0.40 3.90
C GLN A 48 0.80 1.69 3.13
N ASP A 49 1.81 2.17 2.41
CA ASP A 49 1.74 3.42 1.64
C ASP A 49 0.66 3.33 0.56
N GLU A 50 0.65 2.25 -0.22
CA GLU A 50 -0.33 2.05 -1.30
C GLU A 50 -1.75 1.81 -0.79
N LEU A 51 -1.93 0.97 0.24
CA LEU A 51 -3.26 0.72 0.81
C LEU A 51 -3.82 1.96 1.50
N SER A 52 -3.01 2.67 2.28
CA SER A 52 -3.46 3.89 2.98
C SER A 52 -3.83 4.99 1.98
N THR A 53 -3.03 5.20 0.94
CA THR A 53 -3.33 6.14 -0.15
C THR A 53 -4.61 5.76 -0.88
N SER A 54 -4.77 4.47 -1.23
CA SER A 54 -5.96 3.99 -1.94
C SER A 54 -7.23 4.14 -1.10
N ILE A 55 -7.15 3.88 0.20
CA ILE A 55 -8.26 4.09 1.14
C ILE A 55 -8.58 5.58 1.27
N ASP A 56 -7.57 6.42 1.46
CA ASP A 56 -7.75 7.87 1.61
C ASP A 56 -8.40 8.50 0.38
N ILE A 57 -8.04 8.06 -0.83
CA ILE A 57 -8.69 8.52 -2.07
C ILE A 57 -10.19 8.23 -2.09
N ILE A 58 -10.62 7.08 -1.56
CA ILE A 58 -12.03 6.71 -1.54
C ILE A 58 -12.78 7.42 -0.42
N GLU A 59 -12.16 7.60 0.75
CA GLU A 59 -12.76 8.26 1.91
C GLU A 59 -12.79 9.78 1.81
N ASN A 60 -11.68 10.34 1.32
CA ASN A 60 -11.39 11.76 1.19
C ASN A 60 -11.05 12.06 -0.28
N PRO A 61 -12.04 11.96 -1.18
CA PRO A 61 -11.81 12.17 -2.60
C PRO A 61 -11.23 13.57 -2.82
N PRO A 62 -10.09 13.70 -3.53
CA PRO A 62 -9.48 14.99 -3.73
C PRO A 62 -10.32 15.88 -4.63
N SER A 63 -10.20 17.18 -4.39
CA SER A 63 -10.94 18.21 -5.12
C SER A 63 -10.44 18.43 -6.56
N TRP A 64 -9.29 17.87 -6.94
CA TRP A 64 -8.67 18.07 -8.26
C TRP A 64 -9.12 17.06 -9.33
N GLY A 65 -10.23 16.35 -9.08
CA GLY A 65 -10.83 15.43 -10.03
C GLY A 65 -10.45 13.96 -9.79
N PRO A 66 -11.05 13.02 -10.54
CA PRO A 66 -10.84 11.59 -10.32
C PRO A 66 -9.38 11.21 -10.60
N TRP A 67 -8.74 10.51 -9.66
CA TRP A 67 -7.46 9.86 -9.89
C TRP A 67 -7.66 8.73 -10.90
N ARG A 68 -7.12 8.93 -12.10
CA ARG A 68 -7.12 8.03 -13.26
C ARG A 68 -8.46 7.89 -13.99
N GLN A 69 -8.44 8.28 -15.27
CA GLN A 69 -9.27 7.70 -16.32
C GLN A 69 -8.48 6.57 -16.99
#